data_AF-A0A961CHE3-F1
#
_entry.id   AF-A0A961CHE3-F1
#
_cell.length_a   1.000
_cell.length_b   1.000
_cell.length_c   1.000
_cell.angle_alpha   90.00
_cell.angle_beta   90.00
_cell.angle_gamma   90.00
#
_symmetry.space_group_name_H-M   'P 1'
#
loop_
_entity.id
_entity.type
_entity.pdbx_description
1 polymer ?
#
loop_
_entity_poly.entity_id
_entity_poly.type
_entity_poly.pdbx_seq_one_letter_code
_entity_poly.pdbx_strand_id
1 'polypeptide(L)'
;VARTIATGLDPGARTAIVNLTAVAPSADTHLTAWAAGPVPATSNLNLPAGDTRANLAIVPLAPDGTFRLRNNSGTTHVVIDLIGSYGDGGWRFRPVTPTRTLDTRPAGFATTPTLVPMPTLPTGTRAAVTNLTGIFPTTATHLTMWAAGTTTPTSNLNLPAGDVRANQVITRIDPDHPAATLANASGTTNAAVDLIGYLG
;
A
#
# COMPACT_ATOMS: atom_id res chain seq x y z
N VAL A 1 -15.46 10.34 15.61
CA VAL A 1 -15.25 9.38 16.73
C VAL A 1 -14.25 8.32 16.28
N ALA A 2 -13.39 7.82 17.18
CA ALA A 2 -12.44 6.75 16.84
C ALA A 2 -13.10 5.36 16.93
N ARG A 3 -12.69 4.45 16.06
CA ARG A 3 -13.10 3.03 16.07
C ARG A 3 -11.91 2.15 16.45
N THR A 4 -12.15 1.10 17.22
CA THR A 4 -11.16 0.05 17.48
C THR A 4 -11.24 -0.99 16.37
N ILE A 5 -10.08 -1.37 15.83
CA ILE A 5 -9.90 -2.33 14.74
C ILE A 5 -9.15 -3.53 15.31
N ALA A 6 -9.78 -4.69 15.30
CA ALA A 6 -9.13 -5.95 15.62
C ALA A 6 -8.40 -6.48 14.38
N THR A 7 -7.13 -6.86 14.53
CA THR A 7 -6.32 -7.33 13.40
C THR A 7 -6.39 -8.84 13.19
N GLY A 8 -6.68 -9.60 14.24
CA GLY A 8 -6.59 -11.07 14.22
C GLY A 8 -5.16 -11.60 14.11
N LEU A 9 -4.15 -10.74 14.30
CA LEU A 9 -2.74 -11.14 14.33
C LEU A 9 -2.39 -11.90 15.61
N ASP A 10 -1.35 -12.73 15.53
CA ASP A 10 -0.84 -13.47 16.68
C ASP A 10 -0.35 -12.53 17.82
N PRO A 11 -0.38 -12.99 19.09
CA PRO A 11 0.04 -12.17 20.24
C PRO A 11 1.48 -11.63 20.21
N GLY A 12 2.34 -12.18 19.35
CA GLY A 12 3.72 -11.68 19.15
C GLY A 12 3.83 -10.49 18.20
N ALA A 13 2.74 -10.11 17.51
CA ALA A 13 2.71 -8.95 16.62
C ALA A 13 2.70 -7.65 17.42
N ARG A 14 3.65 -6.76 17.13
CA ARG A 14 3.77 -5.44 17.77
C ARG A 14 3.25 -4.32 16.88
N THR A 15 3.25 -4.53 15.57
CA THR A 15 2.76 -3.56 14.58
C THR A 15 2.01 -4.28 13.48
N ALA A 16 0.96 -3.66 12.95
CA ALA A 16 0.30 -4.09 11.73
C ALA A 16 0.79 -3.23 10.56
N ILE A 17 1.05 -3.87 9.42
CA ILE A 17 1.30 -3.22 8.14
C ILE A 17 -0.02 -3.28 7.37
N VAL A 18 -0.62 -2.12 7.13
CA VAL A 18 -1.94 -2.02 6.50
C VAL A 18 -1.91 -1.06 5.33
N ASN A 19 -2.70 -1.35 4.29
CA ASN A 19 -3.08 -0.31 3.33
C ASN A 19 -4.38 0.32 3.80
N LEU A 20 -4.36 1.61 4.12
CA LEU A 20 -5.56 2.37 4.50
C LEU A 20 -6.11 3.04 3.26
N THR A 21 -7.32 2.66 2.85
CA THR A 21 -8.02 3.28 1.72
C THR A 21 -9.25 4.01 2.22
N ALA A 22 -9.30 5.33 2.04
CA ALA A 22 -10.50 6.12 2.31
C ALA A 22 -11.25 6.36 1.01
N VAL A 23 -12.58 6.23 1.04
CA VAL A 23 -13.45 6.34 -0.13
C VAL A 23 -14.46 7.46 0.07
N ALA A 24 -14.50 8.38 -0.88
CA ALA A 24 -15.43 9.49 -0.98
C ALA A 24 -15.61 10.28 0.35
N PRO A 25 -14.54 10.88 0.89
CA PRO A 25 -14.64 11.75 2.07
C PRO A 25 -15.57 12.94 1.78
N SER A 26 -16.48 13.26 2.70
CA SER A 26 -17.48 14.33 2.50
C SER A 26 -16.92 15.76 2.68
N ALA A 27 -15.70 15.87 3.22
CA ALA A 27 -15.01 17.13 3.50
C ALA A 27 -13.51 16.85 3.58
N ASP A 28 -12.69 17.89 3.47
CA ASP A 28 -11.26 17.79 3.74
C ASP A 28 -11.02 17.25 5.16
N THR A 29 -10.22 16.20 5.25
CA THR A 29 -9.98 15.45 6.48
C THR A 29 -8.67 14.68 6.43
N HIS A 30 -8.40 13.90 7.47
CA HIS A 30 -7.33 12.93 7.50
C HIS A 30 -7.71 11.72 8.36
N LEU A 31 -7.07 10.58 8.08
CA LEU A 31 -7.08 9.42 8.94
C LEU A 31 -5.86 9.41 9.86
N THR A 32 -6.11 9.06 11.12
CA THR A 32 -5.08 8.76 12.13
C THR A 32 -5.29 7.35 12.65
N ALA A 33 -4.24 6.53 12.64
CA ALA A 33 -4.22 5.16 13.14
C ALA A 33 -3.14 5.01 14.22
N TRP A 34 -3.50 4.48 15.39
CA TRP A 34 -2.59 4.37 16.54
C TRP A 34 -3.00 3.27 17.51
N ALA A 35 -2.08 2.76 18.33
CA ALA A 35 -2.35 1.64 19.25
C ALA A 35 -3.51 1.92 20.21
N ALA A 36 -3.33 2.88 21.13
CA ALA A 36 -4.28 3.19 22.19
C ALA A 36 -4.03 4.59 22.78
N GLY A 37 -4.88 5.00 23.73
CA GLY A 37 -4.74 6.29 24.41
C GLY A 37 -5.21 7.49 23.58
N PRO A 38 -4.72 8.72 23.89
CA PRO A 38 -5.09 9.95 23.20
C PRO A 38 -4.80 9.89 21.70
N VAL A 39 -5.55 10.66 20.92
CA VAL A 39 -5.32 10.76 19.47
C VAL A 39 -3.99 11.49 19.21
N PRO A 40 -3.06 10.92 18.43
CA PRO A 40 -1.83 11.61 18.03
C PRO A 40 -2.09 12.90 17.24
N ALA A 41 -1.11 13.81 17.24
CA ALA A 41 -1.16 15.06 16.47
C ALA A 41 -0.79 14.86 14.97
N THR A 42 -0.31 13.67 14.60
CA THR A 42 0.13 13.32 13.25
C THR A 42 -0.89 12.44 12.55
N SER A 43 -1.06 12.61 11.23
CA SER A 43 -1.92 11.79 10.39
C SER A 43 -1.16 10.67 9.66
N ASN A 44 -1.90 9.65 9.22
CA ASN A 44 -1.40 8.62 8.31
C ASN A 44 -1.80 8.89 6.86
N LEU A 45 -2.98 9.48 6.62
CA LEU A 45 -3.52 9.71 5.28
C LEU A 45 -4.33 11.00 5.23
N ASN A 46 -3.90 11.96 4.42
CA ASN A 46 -4.60 13.24 4.22
C ASN A 46 -5.51 13.17 3.01
N LEU A 47 -6.73 13.69 3.14
CA LEU A 47 -7.86 13.42 2.24
C LEU A 47 -8.59 14.71 1.88
N PRO A 48 -8.45 15.21 0.64
CA PRO A 48 -9.36 16.19 0.08
C PRO A 48 -10.78 15.62 -0.06
N ALA A 49 -11.80 16.46 0.03
CA ALA A 49 -13.18 16.07 -0.19
C ALA A 49 -13.38 15.38 -1.56
N GLY A 50 -14.13 14.28 -1.59
CA GLY A 50 -14.42 13.48 -2.78
C GLY A 50 -13.27 12.58 -3.25
N ASP A 51 -12.06 12.72 -2.71
CA ASP A 51 -10.88 11.99 -3.20
C ASP A 51 -10.73 10.62 -2.55
N THR A 52 -10.89 9.56 -3.35
CA THR A 52 -10.55 8.20 -2.92
C THR A 52 -9.04 8.02 -2.99
N ARG A 53 -8.42 7.73 -1.84
CA ARG A 53 -6.97 7.68 -1.69
C ARG A 53 -6.56 6.55 -0.76
N ALA A 54 -5.42 5.93 -1.08
CA ALA A 54 -4.79 4.92 -0.26
C ALA A 54 -3.41 5.38 0.24
N ASN A 55 -3.01 4.89 1.41
CA ASN A 55 -1.63 4.97 1.87
C ASN A 55 -1.28 3.73 2.73
N LEU A 56 -0.10 3.16 2.50
CA LEU A 56 0.44 2.12 3.38
C LEU A 56 0.89 2.74 4.71
N ALA A 57 0.41 2.15 5.80
CA ALA A 57 0.72 2.57 7.16
C ALA A 57 1.28 1.39 7.96
N ILE A 58 2.33 1.65 8.73
CA ILE A 58 2.82 0.74 9.78
C ILE A 58 2.29 1.28 11.10
N VAL A 59 1.38 0.53 11.72
CA VAL A 59 0.58 0.99 12.86
C VAL A 59 0.96 0.16 14.10
N PRO A 60 1.42 0.79 15.19
CA PRO A 60 1.60 0.09 16.46
C PRO A 60 0.30 -0.53 16.97
N LEU A 61 0.40 -1.71 17.58
CA LEU A 61 -0.73 -2.41 18.17
C LEU A 61 -0.76 -2.21 19.69
N ALA A 62 -1.97 -2.18 20.24
CA ALA A 62 -2.21 -2.36 21.66
C ALA A 62 -1.93 -3.82 22.07
N PRO A 63 -1.76 -4.12 23.37
CA PRO A 63 -1.45 -5.47 23.84
C PRO A 63 -2.48 -6.55 23.44
N ASP A 64 -3.71 -6.15 23.12
CA ASP A 64 -4.78 -7.04 22.65
C ASP A 64 -4.78 -7.24 21.11
N GLY A 65 -3.74 -6.77 20.41
CA GLY A 65 -3.61 -6.90 18.96
C GLY A 65 -4.52 -5.93 18.17
N THR A 66 -5.08 -4.91 18.83
CA THR A 66 -5.93 -3.92 18.17
C THR A 66 -5.18 -2.62 17.87
N PHE A 67 -5.75 -1.79 17.00
CA PHE A 67 -5.41 -0.37 16.91
C PHE A 67 -6.68 0.47 16.78
N ARG A 68 -6.57 1.78 16.99
CA ARG A 68 -7.65 2.74 16.83
C ARG A 68 -7.49 3.50 15.52
N LEU A 69 -8.60 3.75 14.84
CA LEU A 69 -8.67 4.56 13.62
C LEU A 69 -9.65 5.73 13.84
N ARG A 70 -9.26 6.94 13.43
CA ARG A 70 -10.13 8.12 13.45
C ARG A 70 -10.09 8.85 12.12
N ASN A 71 -11.28 9.17 11.61
CA ASN A 71 -11.48 10.26 10.66
C ASN A 71 -11.64 11.59 11.42
N ASN A 72 -10.89 12.62 11.04
CA ASN A 72 -10.85 13.88 11.79
C ASN A 72 -12.13 14.72 11.66
N SER A 73 -12.63 14.89 10.44
CA SER A 73 -13.78 15.72 10.07
C SER A 73 -14.63 15.04 8.99
N GLY A 74 -15.92 15.39 8.93
CA GLY A 74 -16.85 14.81 7.95
C GLY A 74 -17.02 13.29 8.07
N THR A 75 -17.43 12.66 6.97
CA THR A 75 -17.63 11.21 6.86
C THR A 75 -16.83 10.64 5.70
N THR A 76 -16.35 9.41 5.83
CA THR A 76 -15.71 8.66 4.74
C THR A 76 -15.95 7.18 4.99
N HIS A 77 -16.00 6.37 3.93
CA HIS A 77 -15.81 4.94 4.07
C HIS A 77 -14.32 4.64 4.18
N VAL A 78 -13.96 3.56 4.87
CA VAL A 78 -12.56 3.13 4.99
C VAL A 78 -12.48 1.62 4.77
N VAL A 79 -11.57 1.21 3.90
CA VAL A 79 -11.12 -0.17 3.72
C VAL A 79 -9.71 -0.30 4.30
N ILE A 80 -9.45 -1.39 5.02
CA ILE A 80 -8.17 -1.67 5.66
C ILE A 80 -7.74 -3.05 5.20
N ASP A 81 -6.69 -3.09 4.39
CA ASP A 81 -6.08 -4.34 3.94
C ASP A 81 -4.87 -4.65 4.83
N LEU A 82 -4.93 -5.75 5.58
CA LEU A 82 -3.80 -6.22 6.40
C LEU A 82 -2.78 -6.96 5.52
N ILE A 83 -1.59 -6.39 5.38
CA ILE A 83 -0.51 -6.92 4.53
C ILE A 83 0.41 -7.85 5.32
N GLY A 84 0.65 -7.52 6.59
CA GLY A 84 1.54 -8.27 7.46
C GLY A 84 1.74 -7.59 8.81
N SER A 85 2.74 -8.02 9.55
CA SER A 85 3.08 -7.48 10.87
C SER A 85 4.58 -7.51 11.12
N TYR A 86 5.06 -6.64 12.01
CA TYR A 86 6.36 -6.81 12.66
C TYR A 86 6.17 -7.24 14.12
N GLY A 87 7.08 -8.07 14.59
CA GLY A 87 7.17 -8.53 15.98
C GLY A 87 8.60 -8.91 16.33
N ASP A 88 8.77 -9.73 17.36
CA ASP A 88 10.09 -10.15 17.83
C ASP A 88 10.77 -11.18 16.89
N GLY A 89 9.97 -11.83 16.03
CA GLY A 89 10.43 -12.77 15.01
C GLY A 89 10.03 -12.35 13.58
N GLY A 90 10.34 -13.22 12.62
CA GLY A 90 10.05 -13.00 11.20
C GLY A 90 11.17 -12.26 10.46
N TRP A 91 10.86 -11.85 9.23
CA TRP A 91 11.80 -11.15 8.35
C TRP A 91 11.92 -9.67 8.72
N ARG A 92 13.11 -9.10 8.48
CA ARG A 92 13.35 -7.68 8.73
C ARG A 92 13.39 -6.90 7.43
N PHE A 93 12.97 -5.64 7.49
CA PHE A 93 13.19 -4.72 6.38
C PHE A 93 14.67 -4.47 6.18
N ARG A 94 15.10 -4.64 4.93
CA ARG A 94 16.46 -4.38 4.46
C ARG A 94 16.37 -3.40 3.29
N PRO A 95 16.86 -2.15 3.46
CA PRO A 95 16.88 -1.21 2.37
C PRO A 95 17.89 -1.65 1.31
N VAL A 96 17.62 -1.30 0.07
CA VAL A 96 18.59 -1.39 -1.03
C VAL A 96 18.80 0.00 -1.62
N THR A 97 19.80 0.14 -2.50
CA THR A 97 19.87 1.34 -3.34
C THR A 97 18.62 1.38 -4.23
N PRO A 98 17.79 2.43 -4.16
CA PRO A 98 16.56 2.48 -4.95
C PRO A 98 16.82 2.24 -6.43
N THR A 99 16.11 1.28 -7.02
CA THR A 99 16.29 0.91 -8.44
C THR A 99 14.94 0.88 -9.14
N ARG A 100 14.85 1.57 -10.28
CA ARG A 100 13.67 1.56 -11.17
C ARG A 100 13.56 0.20 -11.83
N THR A 101 12.54 -0.58 -11.51
CA THR A 101 12.31 -1.93 -12.08
C THR A 101 11.26 -1.94 -13.19
N LEU A 102 10.42 -0.90 -13.26
CA LEU A 102 9.49 -0.67 -14.36
C LEU A 102 9.33 0.82 -14.61
N ASP A 103 9.36 1.24 -15.87
CA ASP A 103 8.90 2.54 -16.34
C ASP A 103 8.17 2.35 -17.67
N THR A 104 6.87 2.63 -17.71
CA THR A 104 6.06 2.38 -18.91
C THR A 104 6.04 3.57 -19.87
N ARG A 105 6.77 4.65 -19.58
CA ARG A 105 6.83 5.83 -20.45
C ARG A 105 7.73 5.59 -21.67
N PRO A 106 7.41 6.19 -22.83
CA PRO A 106 6.20 6.96 -23.13
C PRO A 106 5.03 6.08 -23.63
N ALA A 107 5.21 4.76 -23.72
CA ALA A 107 4.26 3.84 -24.34
C ALA A 107 2.89 3.79 -23.62
N GLY A 108 2.86 4.09 -22.33
CA GLY A 108 1.67 3.98 -21.50
C GLY A 108 1.46 2.57 -20.95
N PHE A 109 0.53 2.48 -20.02
CA PHE A 109 0.14 1.28 -19.29
C PHE A 109 -1.39 1.17 -19.32
N ALA A 110 -1.88 0.25 -20.15
CA ALA A 110 -3.30 -0.07 -20.28
C ALA A 110 -3.71 -1.14 -19.25
N THR A 111 -4.84 -1.81 -19.47
CA THR A 111 -5.42 -2.75 -18.50
C THR A 111 -4.79 -4.14 -18.47
N THR A 112 -3.92 -4.46 -19.44
CA THR A 112 -3.25 -5.77 -19.49
C THR A 112 -2.26 -5.89 -18.34
N PRO A 113 -2.42 -6.87 -17.42
CA PRO A 113 -1.46 -7.09 -16.34
C PRO A 113 -0.07 -7.38 -16.90
N THR A 114 0.95 -6.79 -16.26
CA THR A 114 2.35 -6.89 -16.68
C THR A 114 3.19 -7.39 -15.51
N LEU A 115 4.12 -8.30 -15.79
CA LEU A 115 5.10 -8.74 -14.80
C LEU A 115 6.14 -7.63 -14.57
N VAL A 116 6.43 -7.40 -13.30
CA VAL A 116 7.45 -6.47 -12.82
C VAL A 116 8.58 -7.29 -12.21
N PRO A 117 9.68 -7.53 -12.94
CA PRO A 117 10.80 -8.30 -12.43
C PRO A 117 11.58 -7.52 -11.37
N MET A 118 12.08 -8.22 -10.35
CA MET A 118 12.89 -7.67 -9.24
C MET A 118 14.24 -8.40 -9.15
N PRO A 119 15.09 -8.31 -10.19
CA PRO A 119 16.25 -9.19 -10.35
C PRO A 119 17.37 -8.93 -9.33
N THR A 120 17.38 -7.76 -8.68
CA THR A 120 18.43 -7.36 -7.73
C THR A 120 18.19 -7.90 -6.32
N LEU A 121 17.11 -8.68 -6.10
CA LEU A 121 16.80 -9.22 -4.79
C LEU A 121 17.64 -10.46 -4.48
N PRO A 122 18.20 -10.58 -3.26
CA PRO A 122 18.94 -11.78 -2.87
C PRO A 122 18.07 -13.04 -2.94
N THR A 123 18.70 -14.19 -3.22
CA THR A 123 18.05 -15.49 -3.16
C THR A 123 17.39 -15.73 -1.80
N GLY A 124 16.19 -16.29 -1.81
CA GLY A 124 15.42 -16.53 -0.59
C GLY A 124 14.61 -15.33 -0.09
N THR A 125 14.70 -14.17 -0.75
CA THR A 125 13.81 -13.03 -0.49
C THR A 125 12.35 -13.45 -0.71
N ARG A 126 11.47 -13.07 0.23
CA ARG A 126 10.06 -13.48 0.18
C ARG A 126 9.06 -12.34 0.05
N ALA A 127 9.51 -11.10 0.24
CA ALA A 127 8.70 -9.93 -0.09
C ALA A 127 9.59 -8.76 -0.56
N ALA A 128 9.13 -8.09 -1.61
CA ALA A 128 9.71 -6.85 -2.11
C ALA A 128 8.98 -5.66 -1.49
N VAL A 129 9.71 -4.58 -1.24
CA VAL A 129 9.18 -3.29 -0.83
C VAL A 129 9.47 -2.29 -1.92
N THR A 130 8.41 -1.70 -2.47
CA THR A 130 8.49 -0.84 -3.65
C THR A 130 7.73 0.45 -3.42
N ASN A 131 8.14 1.49 -4.15
CA ASN A 131 7.31 2.67 -4.38
C ASN A 131 6.64 2.54 -5.75
N LEU A 132 5.31 2.50 -5.77
CA LEU A 132 4.52 2.43 -6.99
C LEU A 132 3.96 3.80 -7.31
N THR A 133 4.27 4.34 -8.49
CA THR A 133 3.81 5.65 -8.95
C THR A 133 2.94 5.50 -10.18
N GLY A 134 1.72 6.04 -10.13
CA GLY A 134 0.85 6.24 -11.29
C GLY A 134 0.96 7.67 -11.79
N ILE A 135 0.99 7.85 -13.11
CA ILE A 135 1.36 9.10 -13.75
C ILE A 135 0.39 9.41 -14.91
N PHE A 136 -0.40 10.47 -14.75
CA PHE A 136 -1.32 11.01 -15.74
C PHE A 136 -2.30 9.96 -16.33
N PRO A 137 -3.14 9.31 -15.52
CA PRO A 137 -4.16 8.41 -16.03
C PRO A 137 -5.22 9.17 -16.85
N THR A 138 -5.74 8.56 -17.90
CA THR A 138 -6.75 9.15 -18.78
C THR A 138 -8.15 9.19 -18.17
N THR A 139 -8.40 8.35 -17.16
CA THR A 139 -9.64 8.30 -16.38
C THR A 139 -9.32 7.97 -14.92
N ALA A 140 -10.27 8.17 -14.01
CA ALA A 140 -10.10 7.70 -12.64
C ALA A 140 -9.91 6.17 -12.63
N THR A 141 -8.87 5.71 -11.95
CA THR A 141 -8.45 4.31 -11.96
C THR A 141 -7.71 3.92 -10.68
N HIS A 142 -7.26 2.67 -10.60
CA HIS A 142 -6.35 2.24 -9.55
C HIS A 142 -5.30 1.27 -10.10
N LEU A 143 -4.13 1.27 -9.45
CA LEU A 143 -3.09 0.29 -9.66
C LEU A 143 -3.09 -0.75 -8.54
N THR A 144 -2.93 -2.00 -8.92
CA THR A 144 -2.76 -3.14 -8.02
C THR A 144 -1.50 -3.89 -8.39
N MET A 145 -0.67 -4.19 -7.40
CA MET A 145 0.58 -4.92 -7.50
C MET A 145 0.61 -6.07 -6.49
N TRP A 146 0.73 -7.30 -6.98
CA TRP A 146 0.59 -8.52 -6.16
C TRP A 146 1.56 -9.61 -6.57
N ALA A 147 1.61 -10.68 -5.76
CA ALA A 147 2.50 -11.80 -6.02
C ALA A 147 2.15 -12.45 -7.36
N ALA A 148 3.17 -12.67 -8.21
CA ALA A 148 2.94 -13.29 -9.50
C ALA A 148 2.30 -14.68 -9.33
N GLY A 149 1.31 -14.99 -10.16
CA GLY A 149 0.59 -16.28 -10.11
C GLY A 149 -0.44 -16.43 -8.98
N THR A 150 -0.65 -15.42 -8.13
CA THR A 150 -1.71 -15.44 -7.11
C THR A 150 -2.96 -14.70 -7.54
N THR A 151 -4.05 -14.87 -6.79
CA THR A 151 -5.27 -14.07 -6.96
C THR A 151 -4.99 -12.59 -6.71
N THR A 152 -5.63 -11.75 -7.51
CA THR A 152 -5.51 -10.30 -7.42
C THR A 152 -6.15 -9.79 -6.13
N PRO A 153 -5.45 -8.98 -5.31
CA PRO A 153 -6.03 -8.29 -4.17
C PRO A 153 -6.82 -7.04 -4.60
N THR A 154 -7.21 -6.20 -3.64
CA THR A 154 -7.84 -4.88 -3.85
C THR A 154 -6.85 -3.84 -4.44
N SER A 155 -7.10 -2.54 -4.31
CA SER A 155 -6.23 -1.49 -4.85
C SER A 155 -5.03 -1.18 -3.96
N ASN A 156 -3.86 -0.96 -4.56
CA ASN A 156 -2.72 -0.37 -3.84
C ASN A 156 -2.69 1.16 -3.97
N LEU A 157 -3.04 1.71 -5.14
CA LEU A 157 -2.95 3.14 -5.42
C LEU A 157 -4.17 3.61 -6.20
N ASN A 158 -4.92 4.58 -5.66
CA ASN A 158 -6.09 5.17 -6.32
C ASN A 158 -5.73 6.52 -6.96
N LEU A 159 -6.11 6.68 -8.23
CA LEU A 159 -5.69 7.80 -9.07
C LEU A 159 -6.90 8.45 -9.75
N PRO A 160 -7.20 9.73 -9.51
CA PRO A 160 -8.04 10.53 -10.38
C PRO A 160 -7.41 10.73 -11.75
N ALA A 161 -8.24 11.07 -12.74
CA ALA A 161 -7.77 11.43 -14.08
C ALA A 161 -6.74 12.58 -14.01
N GLY A 162 -5.65 12.46 -14.76
CA GLY A 162 -4.59 13.48 -14.84
C GLY A 162 -3.68 13.59 -13.62
N ASP A 163 -3.83 12.73 -12.61
CA ASP A 163 -3.04 12.82 -11.38
C ASP A 163 -1.66 12.15 -11.48
N VAL A 164 -0.74 12.55 -10.61
CA VAL A 164 0.53 11.87 -10.34
C VAL A 164 0.61 11.56 -8.85
N ARG A 165 0.51 10.28 -8.50
CA ARG A 165 0.58 9.84 -7.09
C ARG A 165 1.47 8.62 -6.93
N ALA A 166 2.00 8.47 -5.73
CA ALA A 166 2.72 7.28 -5.32
C ALA A 166 2.15 6.71 -4.02
N ASN A 167 2.25 5.39 -3.89
CA ASN A 167 2.05 4.69 -2.62
C ASN A 167 3.10 3.58 -2.48
N GLN A 168 3.52 3.30 -1.26
CA GLN A 168 4.40 2.18 -0.99
C GLN A 168 3.62 0.87 -1.08
N VAL A 169 4.22 -0.15 -1.69
CA VAL A 169 3.65 -1.49 -1.81
C VAL A 169 4.63 -2.52 -1.26
N ILE A 170 4.15 -3.36 -0.35
CA ILE A 170 4.86 -4.56 0.11
C ILE A 170 4.14 -5.77 -0.48
N THR A 171 4.85 -6.53 -1.31
CA THR A 171 4.29 -7.64 -2.08
C THR A 171 5.14 -8.88 -1.88
N ARG A 172 4.49 -10.03 -1.64
CA ARG A 172 5.19 -11.32 -1.63
C ARG A 172 5.78 -11.60 -3.00
N ILE A 173 6.96 -12.20 -3.03
CA ILE A 173 7.60 -12.64 -4.27
C ILE A 173 7.96 -14.11 -4.17
N ASP A 174 7.97 -14.78 -5.32
CA ASP A 174 8.54 -16.12 -5.46
C ASP A 174 10.08 -16.01 -5.38
N PRO A 175 10.74 -16.74 -4.46
CA PRO A 175 12.21 -16.76 -4.38
C PRO A 175 12.90 -17.25 -5.65
N ASP A 176 12.25 -18.11 -6.44
CA ASP A 176 12.80 -18.68 -7.66
C ASP A 176 12.52 -17.79 -8.88
N HIS A 177 11.49 -16.95 -8.81
CA HIS A 177 11.06 -16.02 -9.85
C HIS A 177 10.65 -14.69 -9.22
N PRO A 178 11.60 -13.83 -8.79
CA PRO A 178 11.31 -12.63 -8.00
C PRO A 178 10.62 -11.58 -8.87
N ALA A 179 9.31 -11.71 -9.03
CA ALA A 179 8.47 -10.82 -9.81
C ALA A 179 7.13 -10.60 -9.11
N ALA A 180 6.53 -9.45 -9.40
CA ALA A 180 5.16 -9.14 -9.06
C ALA A 180 4.34 -8.92 -10.33
N THR A 181 3.02 -9.08 -10.25
CA THR A 181 2.12 -8.64 -11.30
C THR A 181 1.62 -7.24 -10.97
N LEU A 182 1.66 -6.32 -11.93
CA LEU A 182 1.05 -5.00 -11.86
C LEU A 182 -0.13 -4.93 -12.83
N ALA A 183 -1.24 -4.34 -12.44
CA ALA A 183 -2.38 -4.06 -13.31
C ALA A 183 -2.93 -2.65 -13.10
N ASN A 184 -3.47 -2.08 -14.18
CA ASN A 184 -4.29 -0.89 -14.16
C ASN A 184 -5.76 -1.28 -14.38
N ALA A 185 -6.67 -0.74 -13.58
CA ALA A 185 -8.06 -1.18 -13.61
C ALA A 185 -8.86 -0.68 -14.83
N SER A 186 -8.52 0.50 -15.35
CA SER A 186 -9.29 1.16 -16.42
C SER A 186 -8.47 2.23 -17.15
N GLY A 187 -8.83 2.48 -18.41
CA GLY A 187 -8.15 3.46 -19.25
C GLY A 187 -6.66 3.17 -19.43
N THR A 188 -5.88 4.23 -19.54
CA THR A 188 -4.42 4.18 -19.69
C THR A 188 -3.77 5.16 -18.72
N THR A 189 -2.59 4.84 -18.23
CA THR A 189 -1.75 5.71 -17.39
C THR A 189 -0.29 5.50 -17.77
N ASN A 190 0.66 6.12 -17.08
CA ASN A 190 2.01 5.56 -16.98
C ASN A 190 2.25 5.05 -15.57
N ALA A 191 3.06 4.01 -15.44
CA ALA A 191 3.45 3.45 -14.16
C ALA A 191 4.97 3.43 -14.03
N ALA A 192 5.43 3.74 -12.83
CA ALA A 192 6.81 3.62 -12.41
C ALA A 192 6.88 2.80 -11.12
N VAL A 193 7.78 1.82 -11.08
CA VAL A 193 8.03 1.01 -9.89
C VAL A 193 9.48 1.14 -9.49
N ASP A 194 9.71 1.61 -8.28
CA ASP A 194 11.03 1.71 -7.69
C ASP A 194 11.15 0.68 -6.56
N LEU A 195 12.09 -0.26 -6.68
CA LEU A 195 12.45 -1.19 -5.61
C LEU A 195 13.29 -0.46 -4.57
N ILE A 196 12.84 -0.41 -3.32
CA ILE A 196 13.50 0.34 -2.24
C ILE A 196 14.02 -0.56 -1.12
N GLY A 197 13.58 -1.81 -1.06
CA GLY A 197 14.06 -2.79 -0.10
C GLY A 197 13.32 -4.12 -0.19
N TYR A 198 13.57 -4.97 0.79
CA TYR A 198 12.92 -6.27 0.89
C TYR A 198 12.77 -6.71 2.35
N LEU A 199 11.94 -7.74 2.56
CA LEU A 199 11.87 -8.44 3.84
C LEU A 199 12.66 -9.76 3.75
N GLY A 200 13.68 -9.91 4.61
CA GLY A 200 14.48 -11.12 4.75
C GLY A 200 15.30 -11.22 6.03
#